data_AF-A0A2R6CRX0-F1
#
_entry.id   AF-A0A2R6CRX0-F1
#
_cell.length_a   1.000
_cell.length_b   1.000
_cell.length_c   1.000
_cell.angle_alpha   90.00
_cell.angle_beta   90.00
_cell.angle_gamma   90.00
#
_symmetry.space_group_name_H-M   'P 1'
#
loop_
_entity.id
_entity.type
_entity.pdbx_description
1 polymer ?
#
loop_
_entity_poly.entity_id
_entity_poly.type
_entity_poly.pdbx_seq_one_letter_code
_entity_poly.pdbx_strand_id
1 'polypeptide(L)'
;KFPHQVIRENKQATGAGADRVSDGMRQSFGKIVGTAARIQAGERLFTAWCEVDQAPAVKEAYRRAYNKITPPCRIKVERGEELLIA
;
A
#
# COMPACT_ATOMS: atom_id res chain seq x y z
N LYS A 1 8.38 -3.86 -4.55
CA LYS A 1 7.60 -5.09 -4.28
C LYS A 1 6.26 -5.05 -4.99
N PHE A 2 5.69 -6.21 -5.32
CA PHE A 2 4.39 -6.32 -6.01
C PHE A 2 3.34 -7.01 -5.13
N PRO A 3 2.03 -6.81 -5.41
CA PRO A 3 0.96 -7.34 -4.57
C PRO A 3 0.72 -8.84 -4.83
N HIS A 4 1.59 -9.69 -4.30
CA HIS A 4 1.47 -11.15 -4.47
C HIS A 4 0.57 -11.82 -3.42
N GLN A 5 0.27 -11.15 -2.29
CA GLN A 5 -0.54 -11.77 -1.23
C GLN A 5 -2.01 -11.70 -1.59
N VAL A 6 -2.67 -12.85 -1.76
CA VAL A 6 -4.12 -12.94 -1.96
C VAL A 6 -4.86 -12.68 -0.65
N ILE A 7 -5.89 -11.83 -0.69
CA ILE A 7 -6.80 -11.53 0.42
C ILE A 7 -8.13 -12.24 0.16
N ARG A 8 -8.68 -12.84 1.22
CA ARG A 8 -9.99 -13.48 1.21
C ARG A 8 -10.91 -12.80 2.21
N GLU A 9 -12.19 -12.77 1.89
CA GLU A 9 -13.21 -12.19 2.75
C GLU A 9 -14.43 -13.12 2.81
N ASN A 10 -14.94 -13.32 4.02
CA ASN A 10 -16.20 -14.02 4.24
C ASN A 10 -17.36 -13.05 4.01
N LYS A 11 -17.61 -12.71 2.75
CA LYS A 11 -18.67 -11.78 2.35
C LYS A 11 -20.05 -12.39 2.57
N GLN A 12 -20.94 -11.62 3.18
CA GLN A 12 -22.37 -11.87 3.14
C GLN A 12 -22.85 -11.48 1.73
N ALA A 13 -23.11 -12.47 0.88
CA ALA A 13 -23.74 -12.21 -0.41
C ALA A 13 -25.22 -11.92 -0.14
N THR A 14 -25.70 -10.77 -0.59
CA THR A 14 -27.11 -10.40 -0.61
C THR A 14 -27.61 -10.49 -2.05
N GLY A 15 -28.62 -11.34 -2.30
CA GLY A 15 -29.22 -11.50 -3.62
C GLY A 15 -29.99 -12.81 -3.76
N ALA A 16 -31.13 -12.76 -4.46
CA ALA A 16 -32.12 -13.83 -4.57
C ALA A 16 -31.48 -15.21 -4.85
N GLY A 17 -31.45 -16.06 -3.81
CA GLY A 17 -31.07 -17.47 -3.92
C GLY A 17 -29.57 -17.79 -3.78
N ALA A 18 -28.71 -16.79 -3.52
CA ALA A 18 -27.27 -16.98 -3.26
C ALA A 18 -26.87 -16.54 -1.84
N ASP A 19 -27.85 -16.43 -0.96
CA ASP A 19 -27.72 -15.76 0.33
C ASP A 19 -26.93 -16.60 1.36
N ARG A 20 -25.77 -16.08 1.77
CA ARG A 20 -25.09 -16.49 3.01
C ARG A 20 -25.67 -15.81 4.25
N VAL A 21 -26.86 -15.23 4.11
CA VAL A 21 -27.52 -14.40 5.13
C VAL A 21 -27.75 -15.17 6.43
N SER A 22 -27.94 -16.49 6.35
CA SER A 22 -28.20 -17.35 7.52
C SER A 22 -27.00 -18.16 8.01
N ASP A 23 -25.88 -18.23 7.27
CA ASP A 23 -24.76 -19.10 7.61
C ASP A 23 -23.88 -18.56 8.75
N GLY A 24 -23.90 -17.24 8.98
CA GLY A 24 -23.06 -16.59 9.99
C GLY A 24 -21.58 -16.95 9.83
N MET A 25 -21.03 -17.69 10.79
CA MET A 25 -19.63 -18.14 10.79
C MET A 25 -19.42 -19.57 10.25
N ARG A 26 -20.48 -20.29 9.87
CA ARG A 26 -20.36 -21.61 9.25
C ARG A 26 -19.69 -21.46 7.87
N GLN A 27 -18.73 -22.34 7.55
CA GLN A 27 -17.95 -22.30 6.30
C GLN A 27 -17.31 -20.91 6.02
N SER A 28 -16.75 -20.29 7.05
CA SER A 28 -16.20 -18.92 7.02
C SER A 28 -14.95 -18.72 6.15
N PHE A 29 -14.43 -19.75 5.50
CA PHE A 29 -13.30 -19.59 4.60
C PHE A 29 -13.70 -18.72 3.41
N GLY A 30 -13.14 -17.51 3.37
CA GLY A 30 -13.58 -16.45 2.47
C GLY A 30 -13.33 -16.74 0.99
N LYS A 31 -14.08 -16.04 0.14
CA LYS A 31 -13.81 -15.96 -1.30
C LYS A 31 -12.61 -15.03 -1.54
N ILE A 32 -11.91 -15.19 -2.66
CA ILE A 32 -10.82 -14.29 -3.06
C ILE A 32 -11.40 -12.93 -3.46
N VAL A 33 -10.85 -11.83 -2.93
CA VAL A 33 -11.40 -10.49 -3.16
C VAL A 33 -10.37 -9.44 -3.59
N GLY A 34 -9.09 -9.74 -3.48
CA GLY A 34 -8.04 -8.80 -3.88
C GLY A 34 -6.65 -9.29 -3.53
N THR A 35 -5.68 -8.41 -3.70
CA THR A 35 -4.27 -8.66 -3.43
C THR A 35 -3.62 -7.49 -2.68
N ALA A 36 -2.61 -7.77 -1.86
CA ALA A 36 -1.79 -6.76 -1.19
C ALA A 36 -0.29 -7.08 -1.29
N ALA A 37 0.54 -6.06 -1.11
CA ALA A 37 1.98 -6.20 -0.97
C ALA A 37 2.37 -6.29 0.51
N ARG A 38 3.24 -7.24 0.87
CA ARG A 38 3.81 -7.35 2.22
C ARG A 38 5.09 -6.53 2.32
N ILE A 39 5.04 -5.42 3.03
CA ILE A 39 6.17 -4.50 3.22
C ILE A 39 6.68 -4.61 4.66
N GLN A 40 7.98 -4.82 4.85
CA GLN A 40 8.58 -4.88 6.18
C GLN A 40 8.97 -3.48 6.67
N ALA A 41 9.07 -3.29 7.99
CA ALA A 41 9.54 -2.02 8.55
C ALA A 41 10.95 -1.68 8.05
N GLY A 42 11.16 -0.41 7.66
CA GLY A 42 12.44 0.06 7.11
C GLY A 42 12.67 -0.26 5.63
N GLU A 43 11.76 -0.98 4.98
CA GLU A 43 11.88 -1.29 3.57
C GLU A 43 11.50 -0.11 2.66
N ARG A 44 12.17 -0.01 1.51
CA ARG A 44 11.91 1.02 0.51
C ARG A 44 10.69 0.64 -0.34
N LEU A 45 9.66 1.49 -0.31
CA LEU A 45 8.46 1.31 -1.13
C LEU A 45 8.61 1.96 -2.52
N PHE A 46 9.06 3.21 -2.54
CA PHE A 46 9.31 3.97 -3.76
C PHE A 46 10.75 4.48 -3.78
N THR A 47 11.31 4.56 -4.99
CA THR A 47 12.61 5.18 -5.26
C THR A 47 12.45 6.04 -6.50
N ALA A 48 12.93 7.28 -6.43
CA ALA A 48 12.88 8.22 -7.53
C ALA A 48 14.30 8.72 -7.78
N TRP A 49 14.58 8.97 -9.05
CA TRP A 49 15.81 9.56 -9.52
C TRP A 49 15.41 10.90 -10.12
N CYS A 50 16.08 11.96 -9.70
CA CYS A 50 15.80 13.31 -10.16
C CYS A 50 17.09 14.13 -10.14
N GLU A 51 17.08 15.23 -10.87
CA GLU A 51 18.12 16.26 -10.75
C GLU A 51 17.98 17.02 -9.42
N VAL A 52 19.04 17.75 -9.04
CA VAL A 52 19.13 18.42 -7.73
C VAL A 52 18.01 19.45 -7.55
N ASP A 53 17.70 20.22 -8.59
CA ASP A 53 16.65 21.23 -8.62
C ASP A 53 15.23 20.66 -8.49
N GLN A 54 15.04 19.40 -8.86
CA GLN A 54 13.75 18.69 -8.81
C GLN A 54 13.47 18.03 -7.45
N ALA A 55 14.47 17.92 -6.57
CA ALA A 55 14.33 17.22 -5.29
C ALA A 55 13.20 17.77 -4.39
N PRO A 56 12.91 19.08 -4.30
CA PRO A 56 11.76 19.58 -3.54
C PRO A 56 10.42 19.05 -4.08
N ALA A 57 10.27 18.97 -5.41
CA ALA A 57 9.06 18.44 -6.03
C ALA A 57 8.88 16.95 -5.75
N VAL A 58 9.96 16.16 -5.78
CA VAL A 58 9.93 14.73 -5.42
C VAL A 58 9.58 14.54 -3.95
N LYS A 59 10.14 15.34 -3.03
CA LYS A 59 9.79 15.29 -1.60
C LYS A 59 8.30 15.58 -1.39
N GLU A 60 7.73 16.57 -2.07
CA GLU A 60 6.28 16.86 -2.00
C GLU A 60 5.43 15.73 -2.60
N ALA A 61 5.85 15.13 -3.71
CA ALA A 61 5.16 13.98 -4.30
C ALA A 61 5.10 12.80 -3.32
N TYR A 62 6.21 12.51 -2.64
CA TYR A 62 6.24 11.47 -1.61
C TYR A 62 5.44 11.84 -0.36
N ARG A 63 5.40 13.13 0.01
CA ARG A 63 4.53 13.61 1.09
C ARG A 63 3.07 13.27 0.78
N ARG A 64 2.61 13.54 -0.44
CA ARG A 64 1.25 13.19 -0.88
C ARG A 64 1.04 11.69 -0.96
N ALA A 65 2.02 10.94 -1.47
CA ALA A 65 1.92 9.50 -1.63
C ALA A 65 1.74 8.77 -0.29
N TYR A 66 2.53 9.12 0.74
CA TYR A 66 2.43 8.41 2.02
C TYR A 66 1.10 8.66 2.74
N ASN A 67 0.37 9.74 2.43
CA ASN A 67 -0.97 9.99 2.96
C ASN A 67 -2.04 9.03 2.41
N LYS A 68 -1.72 8.22 1.39
CA LYS A 68 -2.64 7.27 0.74
C LYS A 68 -2.35 5.82 1.11
N ILE A 69 -1.42 5.58 2.02
CA ILE A 69 -1.06 4.25 2.52
C ILE A 69 -1.08 4.25 4.04
N THR A 70 -1.28 3.07 4.63
CA THR A 70 -1.48 2.91 6.07
C THR A 70 -0.28 3.28 6.96
N PRO A 71 0.98 2.87 6.65
CA PRO A 71 2.07 3.06 7.59
C PRO A 71 2.62 4.50 7.57
N PRO A 72 3.14 5.01 8.70
CA PRO A 72 3.98 6.19 8.67
C PRO A 72 5.22 5.92 7.81
N CYS A 73 5.64 6.92 7.04
CA CYS A 73 6.77 6.80 6.13
C CYS A 73 7.83 7.86 6.40
N ARG A 74 9.09 7.52 6.12
CA ARG A 74 10.21 8.46 6.12
C ARG A 74 10.69 8.69 4.70
N ILE A 75 10.80 9.95 4.30
CA ILE A 75 11.46 10.34 3.05
C ILE A 75 12.95 10.46 3.36
N LYS A 76 13.79 9.73 2.63
CA LYS A 76 15.25 9.74 2.79
C LYS A 76 15.90 10.05 1.44
N VAL A 77 16.84 10.99 1.44
CA VAL A 77 17.74 11.20 0.30
C VAL A 77 18.86 10.16 0.44
N GLU A 78 18.98 9.26 -0.52
CA GLU A 78 19.93 8.15 -0.43
C GLU A 78 21.33 8.50 -0.97
N ARG A 79 21.41 9.49 -1.88
CA ARG A 79 22.64 9.95 -2.53
C ARG A 79 22.52 11.44 -2.85
N GLY A 80 23.63 12.18 -2.77
CA GLY A 80 23.67 13.61 -3.11
C GLY A 80 22.93 14.50 -2.11
N GLU A 81 22.86 14.10 -0.84
CA GLU A 81 22.19 14.89 0.21
C GLU A 81 22.92 16.22 0.45
N GLU A 82 24.25 16.21 0.33
CA GLU A 82 25.15 17.35 0.40
C GLU A 82 24.87 18.42 -0.69
N LEU A 83 24.34 18.02 -1.84
CA LEU A 83 24.01 18.92 -2.94
C LEU A 83 22.68 19.66 -2.75
N LEU A 84 21.86 19.20 -1.79
CA LEU A 84 20.55 19.79 -1.48
C LEU A 84 20.61 20.83 -0.36
N ILE A 85 21.75 20.94 0.31
CA ILE A 85 21.98 21.88 1.40
C ILE A 85 22.74 23.08 0.81
N ALA A 86 22.00 24.16 0.57
CA ALA A 86 22.52 25.52 0.45
C ALA A 86 22.03 26.32 1.66
#